data_AF-A0AAV6WKZ0-F1
#
_entry.id   AF-A0AAV6WKZ0-F1
#
_cell.length_a   1.000
_cell.length_b   1.000
_cell.length_c   1.000
_cell.angle_alpha   90.00
_cell.angle_beta   90.00
_cell.angle_gamma   90.00
#
_symmetry.space_group_name_H-M   'P 1'
#
loop_
_entity.id
_entity.type
_entity.pdbx_description
1 polymer ?
#
loop_
_entity_poly.entity_id
_entity_poly.type
_entity_poly.pdbx_seq_one_letter_code
_entity_poly.pdbx_strand_id
1 'polypeptide(L)'
;MGKQKNYWLLKTEPGEWSWEDQAANGGLSKWDGVKNKQAQKYMKSMCVGDLCLFYHSGTKFRRVVGVVEVVREWYEDGEGGGAVDVKAVGEMSTAVDLAEMKRELKEVDKDFVLFRQPRLLSLSNSSSLRLNLRAFSSSSDYSNQSRGGLPRFFSETLPPSKGGVVRVKGDEYWHMIKVLRLGIDDRVELFNGKGGLVKGRIEKIDRAGLDFEALENPILISPLTTRWHVFAAFSTLKGGRADWLVEKCTELGAASVTPLLTERSQSISENRVERLQRVILAAAKQSQRLHEMILKPPLVVGELLPVVAQSRLSFVAVAEAAPVFSTLSSCTKEPTGIIIVGPEGDFTEKELKSIREAGAIAVGLGPHRLRVETATLAFLSTLMLWKNGDLSRLPWIVEVVAPFSSLENLVESIKSKVRSLKKSKKKPYVKMDKSASVRVEIRSRKAKKLINKTLKTADRPGKTQVIS
;
A
#
# COMPACT_ATOMS: atom_id res chain seq x y z
N MET A 1 -43.86 -22.79 11.09
CA MET A 1 -43.14 -21.50 11.24
C MET A 1 -41.66 -21.74 10.97
N GLY A 2 -41.14 -21.33 9.81
CA GLY A 2 -39.73 -21.55 9.47
C GLY A 2 -38.82 -20.69 10.34
N LYS A 3 -37.79 -21.29 10.95
CA LYS A 3 -36.73 -20.55 11.66
C LYS A 3 -36.21 -19.43 10.75
N GLN A 4 -36.16 -18.21 11.28
CA GLN A 4 -35.63 -17.05 10.57
C GLN A 4 -34.14 -17.31 10.27
N LYS A 5 -33.80 -17.52 9.00
CA LYS A 5 -32.40 -17.78 8.58
C LYS A 5 -31.52 -16.59 8.91
N ASN A 6 -30.46 -16.80 9.67
CA ASN A 6 -29.46 -15.78 9.91
C ASN A 6 -28.48 -15.75 8.74
N TYR A 7 -27.86 -14.58 8.55
CA TYR A 7 -26.82 -14.39 7.55
C TYR A 7 -25.50 -14.01 8.23
N TRP A 8 -24.42 -14.54 7.69
CA TRP A 8 -23.08 -14.34 8.24
C TRP A 8 -22.09 -13.95 7.13
N LEU A 9 -20.94 -13.43 7.51
CA LEU A 9 -19.83 -13.16 6.60
C LEU A 9 -18.60 -13.93 7.05
N LEU A 10 -18.09 -14.76 6.14
CA LEU A 10 -16.88 -15.54 6.30
C LEU A 10 -15.79 -14.92 5.44
N LYS A 11 -14.70 -14.48 6.07
CA LYS A 11 -13.62 -13.73 5.43
C LYS A 11 -12.37 -14.59 5.31
N THR A 12 -11.79 -14.64 4.13
CA THR A 12 -10.51 -15.31 3.84
C THR A 12 -9.76 -14.57 2.75
N GLU A 13 -8.43 -14.68 2.72
CA GLU A 13 -7.66 -14.18 1.58
C GLU A 13 -7.67 -15.20 0.42
N PRO A 14 -7.80 -14.78 -0.85
CA PRO A 14 -7.83 -15.71 -1.99
C PRO A 14 -6.60 -16.62 -2.10
N GLY A 15 -5.44 -16.18 -1.58
CA GLY A 15 -4.22 -16.98 -1.56
C GLY A 15 -4.20 -18.04 -0.45
N GLU A 16 -5.01 -17.89 0.59
CA GLU A 16 -5.17 -18.87 1.68
C GLU A 16 -6.27 -19.87 1.34
N TRP A 17 -7.42 -19.39 0.88
CA TRP A 17 -8.53 -20.23 0.44
C TRP A 17 -9.41 -19.50 -0.57
N SER A 18 -9.32 -19.94 -1.82
CA SER A 18 -10.10 -19.38 -2.92
C SER A 18 -11.50 -20.01 -3.00
N TRP A 19 -12.37 -19.44 -3.83
CA TRP A 19 -13.65 -20.05 -4.13
C TRP A 19 -13.48 -21.38 -4.88
N GLU A 20 -12.47 -21.48 -5.74
CA GLU A 20 -12.11 -22.69 -6.44
C GLU A 20 -11.70 -23.81 -5.47
N ASP A 21 -10.97 -23.48 -4.39
CA ASP A 21 -10.63 -24.45 -3.33
C ASP A 21 -11.88 -24.88 -2.55
N GLN A 22 -12.80 -23.95 -2.26
CA GLN A 22 -14.08 -24.28 -1.63
C GLN A 22 -14.94 -25.20 -2.52
N ALA A 23 -14.94 -24.98 -3.83
CA ALA A 23 -15.71 -25.78 -4.79
C ALA A 23 -15.11 -27.17 -5.05
N ALA A 24 -13.79 -27.31 -5.03
CA ALA A 24 -13.08 -28.53 -5.40
C ALA A 24 -13.32 -29.72 -4.43
N ASN A 25 -13.70 -29.47 -3.17
CA ASN A 25 -13.89 -30.49 -2.14
C ASN A 25 -15.35 -30.93 -1.96
N GLY A 26 -16.10 -31.06 -3.06
CA GLY A 26 -17.55 -31.33 -2.99
C GLY A 26 -18.33 -30.20 -2.32
N GLY A 27 -17.74 -29.00 -2.32
CA GLY A 27 -18.26 -27.82 -1.64
C GLY A 27 -17.98 -27.78 -0.14
N LEU A 28 -17.51 -28.86 0.50
CA LEU A 28 -17.41 -28.93 1.97
C LEU A 28 -16.06 -28.44 2.47
N SER A 29 -16.05 -27.56 3.48
CA SER A 29 -14.83 -27.15 4.17
C SER A 29 -15.07 -26.96 5.67
N LYS A 30 -14.04 -27.28 6.44
CA LYS A 30 -13.95 -26.94 7.86
C LYS A 30 -13.53 -25.47 7.99
N TRP A 31 -14.35 -24.67 8.67
CA TRP A 31 -14.05 -23.26 8.94
C TRP A 31 -13.38 -23.11 10.31
N ASP A 32 -12.07 -23.39 10.34
CA ASP A 32 -11.21 -23.33 11.52
C ASP A 32 -10.20 -22.15 11.46
N GLY A 33 -9.24 -22.11 12.40
CA GLY A 33 -8.13 -21.15 12.39
C GLY A 33 -8.48 -19.72 12.82
N VAL A 34 -9.71 -19.46 13.25
CA VAL A 34 -10.16 -18.13 13.66
C VAL A 34 -9.65 -17.80 15.07
N LYS A 35 -8.56 -17.04 15.17
CA LYS A 35 -7.94 -16.63 16.45
C LYS A 35 -8.70 -15.51 17.18
N ASN A 36 -9.55 -14.77 16.48
CA ASN A 36 -10.27 -13.63 17.06
C ASN A 36 -11.44 -14.12 17.95
N LYS A 37 -11.36 -13.87 19.27
CA LYS A 37 -12.38 -14.27 20.25
C LYS A 37 -13.79 -13.75 19.95
N GLN A 38 -13.94 -12.56 19.36
CA GLN A 38 -15.25 -12.02 18.97
C GLN A 38 -15.82 -12.78 17.77
N ALA A 39 -14.98 -13.13 16.80
CA ALA A 39 -15.37 -13.95 15.66
C ALA A 39 -15.75 -15.37 16.08
N GLN A 40 -15.03 -15.96 17.03
CA GLN A 40 -15.38 -17.25 17.62
C GLN A 40 -16.76 -17.21 18.31
N LYS A 41 -17.10 -16.11 19.02
CA LYS A 41 -18.46 -15.94 19.59
C LYS A 41 -19.55 -15.95 18.52
N TYR A 42 -19.30 -15.32 17.37
CA TYR A 42 -20.24 -15.35 16.25
C TYR A 42 -20.36 -16.75 15.63
N MET A 43 -19.24 -17.45 15.45
CA MET A 43 -19.27 -18.83 14.95
C MET A 43 -20.01 -19.79 15.89
N LYS A 44 -19.85 -19.63 17.20
CA LYS A 44 -20.63 -20.35 18.22
C LYS A 44 -22.14 -20.09 18.16
N SER A 45 -22.55 -18.99 17.52
CA SER A 45 -23.95 -18.61 17.36
C SER A 45 -24.55 -19.03 16.02
N MET A 46 -23.76 -19.68 15.14
CA MET A 46 -24.23 -20.16 13.83
C MET A 46 -25.01 -21.46 14.02
N CYS A 47 -26.17 -21.56 13.35
CA CYS A 47 -26.98 -22.78 13.33
C CYS A 47 -26.85 -23.50 11.99
N VAL A 48 -27.08 -24.82 11.97
CA VAL A 48 -27.21 -25.54 10.69
C VAL A 48 -28.30 -24.91 9.82
N GLY A 49 -27.98 -24.67 8.55
CA GLY A 49 -28.88 -24.05 7.58
C GLY A 49 -28.77 -22.52 7.46
N ASP A 50 -27.93 -21.89 8.29
CA ASP A 50 -27.59 -20.48 8.14
C ASP A 50 -26.74 -20.25 6.88
N LEU A 51 -26.94 -19.10 6.22
CA LEU A 51 -26.23 -18.74 5.00
C LEU A 51 -25.10 -17.76 5.28
N CYS A 52 -23.95 -18.04 4.69
CA CYS A 52 -22.71 -17.31 4.88
C CYS A 52 -22.25 -16.74 3.54
N LEU A 53 -22.04 -15.43 3.49
CA LEU A 53 -21.37 -14.79 2.37
C LEU A 53 -19.88 -15.10 2.45
N PHE A 54 -19.34 -15.69 1.38
CA PHE A 54 -17.92 -15.99 1.24
C PHE A 54 -17.20 -14.77 0.66
N TYR A 55 -16.38 -14.13 1.49
CA TYR A 55 -15.76 -12.85 1.20
C TYR A 55 -14.24 -12.97 1.08
N HIS A 56 -13.72 -12.53 -0.06
CA HIS A 56 -12.30 -12.38 -0.27
C HIS A 56 -11.79 -11.08 0.33
N SER A 57 -10.82 -11.19 1.23
CA SER A 57 -10.06 -10.07 1.77
C SER A 57 -8.72 -9.87 1.08
N GLY A 58 -8.23 -8.64 1.10
CA GLY A 58 -6.95 -8.26 0.50
C GLY A 58 -6.99 -6.83 -0.05
N THR A 59 -5.92 -6.41 -0.73
CA THR A 59 -5.83 -5.09 -1.40
C THR A 59 -6.38 -5.09 -2.81
N LYS A 60 -6.35 -6.24 -3.52
CA LYS A 60 -6.77 -6.36 -4.92
C LYS A 60 -8.17 -6.94 -5.16
N PHE A 61 -8.73 -7.72 -4.24
CA PHE A 61 -9.97 -8.48 -4.47
C PHE A 61 -10.97 -8.43 -3.30
N ARG A 62 -11.41 -7.22 -2.91
CA ARG A 62 -12.38 -7.01 -1.80
C ARG A 62 -13.83 -7.21 -2.24
N ARG A 63 -14.26 -8.46 -2.33
CA ARG A 63 -15.56 -8.81 -2.90
C ARG A 63 -16.16 -10.07 -2.30
N VAL A 64 -17.48 -10.14 -2.33
CA VAL A 64 -18.21 -11.38 -2.08
C VAL A 64 -18.19 -12.21 -3.36
N VAL A 65 -17.66 -13.43 -3.28
CA VAL A 65 -17.48 -14.32 -4.44
C VAL A 65 -18.47 -15.48 -4.48
N GLY A 66 -19.09 -15.82 -3.35
CA GLY A 66 -20.03 -16.93 -3.29
C GLY A 66 -20.83 -16.98 -2.01
N VAL A 67 -21.70 -17.99 -1.92
CA VAL A 67 -22.51 -18.28 -0.74
C VAL A 67 -22.22 -19.71 -0.29
N VAL A 68 -21.99 -19.89 1.00
CA VAL A 68 -21.87 -21.19 1.65
C VAL A 68 -22.95 -21.32 2.74
N GLU A 69 -23.31 -22.54 3.10
CA GLU A 69 -24.29 -22.87 4.12
C GLU A 69 -23.60 -23.60 5.27
N VAL A 70 -23.98 -23.28 6.51
CA VAL A 70 -23.48 -23.99 7.69
C VAL A 70 -24.11 -25.38 7.73
N VAL A 71 -23.28 -26.41 7.65
CA VAL A 71 -23.71 -27.82 7.70
C VAL A 71 -23.34 -28.50 9.01
N ARG A 72 -22.44 -27.89 9.80
CA ARG A 72 -22.15 -28.31 11.18
C ARG A 72 -21.91 -27.11 12.06
N GLU A 73 -22.58 -27.10 13.21
CA GLU A 73 -22.43 -26.07 14.24
C GLU A 73 -21.06 -26.18 14.93
N TRP A 74 -20.76 -25.20 15.79
CA TRP A 74 -19.45 -25.09 16.43
C TRP A 74 -19.06 -26.35 17.20
N TYR A 75 -17.83 -26.81 16.97
CA TYR A 75 -17.20 -27.87 17.74
C TYR A 75 -15.74 -27.53 18.05
N GLU A 76 -15.21 -28.04 19.16
CA GLU A 76 -13.82 -27.82 19.55
C GLU A 76 -12.89 -28.72 18.74
N ASP A 77 -11.77 -28.18 18.28
CA ASP A 77 -10.88 -28.87 17.35
C ASP A 77 -9.53 -29.24 17.97
N GLY A 78 -9.53 -29.78 19.19
CA GLY A 78 -8.40 -30.49 19.84
C GLY A 78 -7.12 -29.70 20.12
N GLU A 79 -6.91 -28.55 19.46
CA GLU A 79 -5.71 -27.71 19.52
C GLU A 79 -6.07 -26.30 20.06
N GLY A 80 -6.99 -26.22 21.03
CA GLY A 80 -7.35 -24.98 21.71
C GLY A 80 -8.19 -24.00 20.89
N GLY A 81 -8.77 -24.45 19.77
CA GLY A 81 -9.70 -23.69 18.92
C GLY A 81 -11.05 -24.40 18.73
N GLY A 82 -11.82 -23.91 17.75
CA GLY A 82 -12.97 -24.62 17.26
C GLY A 82 -13.41 -24.13 15.89
N ALA A 83 -14.36 -24.86 15.30
CA ALA A 83 -14.70 -24.75 13.90
C ALA A 83 -16.21 -24.96 13.66
N VAL A 84 -16.68 -24.48 12.51
CA VAL A 84 -17.98 -24.84 11.92
C VAL A 84 -17.72 -25.44 10.55
N ASP A 85 -18.52 -26.40 10.09
CA ASP A 85 -18.38 -26.90 8.72
C ASP A 85 -19.35 -26.17 7.81
N VAL A 86 -18.86 -25.78 6.63
CA VAL A 86 -19.64 -25.05 5.63
C VAL A 86 -19.59 -25.75 4.28
N LYS A 87 -20.72 -25.72 3.56
CA LYS A 87 -20.86 -26.28 2.23
C LYS A 87 -21.15 -25.20 1.20
N ALA A 88 -20.47 -25.25 0.05
CA ALA A 88 -20.72 -24.37 -1.08
C ALA A 88 -22.17 -24.54 -1.56
N VAL A 89 -22.88 -23.42 -1.64
CA VAL A 89 -24.22 -23.36 -2.22
C VAL A 89 -24.10 -22.88 -3.66
N GLY A 90 -23.41 -21.77 -3.90
CA GLY A 90 -23.20 -21.30 -5.27
C GLY A 90 -22.28 -20.09 -5.38
N GLU A 91 -21.67 -19.95 -6.55
CA GLU A 91 -20.83 -18.81 -6.90
C GLU A 91 -21.68 -17.60 -7.27
N MET A 92 -21.22 -16.40 -6.92
CA MET A 92 -21.86 -15.18 -7.37
C MET A 92 -21.61 -14.98 -8.87
N SER A 93 -22.68 -14.87 -9.67
CA SER A 93 -22.57 -14.61 -11.12
C SER A 93 -21.89 -13.27 -11.46
N THR A 94 -21.88 -12.35 -10.50
CA THR A 94 -21.18 -11.08 -10.58
C THR A 94 -20.63 -10.81 -9.19
N ALA A 95 -19.30 -10.77 -9.05
CA ALA A 95 -18.68 -10.50 -7.77
C ALA A 95 -19.06 -9.08 -7.32
N VAL A 96 -19.55 -8.95 -6.09
CA VAL A 96 -20.01 -7.66 -5.57
C VAL A 96 -18.88 -7.02 -4.79
N ASP A 97 -18.37 -5.90 -5.30
CA ASP A 97 -17.29 -5.16 -4.67
C ASP A 97 -17.79 -4.34 -3.47
N LEU A 98 -16.94 -4.19 -2.46
CA LEU A 98 -17.26 -3.39 -1.26
C LEU A 98 -17.59 -1.93 -1.60
N ALA A 99 -17.01 -1.37 -2.66
CA ALA A 99 -17.32 -0.01 -3.13
C ALA A 99 -18.74 0.10 -3.69
N GLU A 100 -19.22 -0.94 -4.36
CA GLU A 100 -20.59 -1.04 -4.85
C GLU A 100 -21.57 -1.26 -3.70
N MET A 101 -21.25 -2.15 -2.74
CA MET A 101 -22.01 -2.31 -1.50
C MET A 101 -22.12 -0.97 -0.73
N LYS A 102 -21.01 -0.22 -0.58
CA LYS A 102 -20.99 1.08 0.11
C LYS A 102 -21.82 2.16 -0.58
N ARG A 103 -21.86 2.14 -1.92
CA ARG A 103 -22.62 3.13 -2.71
C ARG A 103 -24.13 2.92 -2.56
N GLU A 104 -24.56 1.66 -2.49
CA GLU A 104 -25.97 1.29 -2.37
C GLU A 104 -26.47 1.20 -0.91
N LEU A 105 -25.58 1.01 0.07
CA LEU A 105 -25.91 0.95 1.50
C LEU A 105 -26.03 2.34 2.16
N LYS A 106 -25.90 3.43 1.42
CA LYS A 106 -26.15 4.80 1.93
C LYS A 106 -27.60 5.00 2.42
N GLU A 107 -28.53 4.14 2.03
CA GLU A 107 -29.96 4.24 2.40
C GLU A 107 -30.43 3.21 3.44
N VAL A 108 -29.56 2.32 3.96
CA VAL A 108 -29.97 1.32 4.94
C VAL A 108 -29.19 1.47 6.24
N ASP A 109 -29.97 1.63 7.30
CA ASP A 109 -29.66 2.02 8.67
C ASP A 109 -28.46 1.30 9.35
N LYS A 110 -27.98 1.97 10.39
CA LYS A 110 -26.71 1.98 11.13
C LYS A 110 -26.19 0.66 11.77
N ASP A 111 -26.69 -0.52 11.40
CA ASP A 111 -26.40 -1.79 12.10
C ASP A 111 -25.46 -2.77 11.36
N PHE A 112 -24.92 -2.39 10.21
CA PHE A 112 -23.89 -3.18 9.54
C PHE A 112 -22.53 -3.00 10.24
N VAL A 113 -22.17 -3.96 11.13
CA VAL A 113 -20.97 -3.92 11.99
C VAL A 113 -19.67 -3.70 11.20
N LEU A 114 -19.62 -4.10 9.92
CA LEU A 114 -18.46 -3.91 9.04
C LEU A 114 -18.11 -2.43 8.78
N PHE A 115 -19.08 -1.50 8.92
CA PHE A 115 -18.85 -0.06 8.76
C PHE A 115 -18.53 0.67 10.07
N ARG A 116 -18.78 0.04 11.23
CA ARG A 116 -18.52 0.63 12.56
C ARG A 116 -17.16 0.32 13.14
N GLN A 117 -16.35 -0.54 12.51
CA GLN A 117 -15.05 -0.91 13.04
C GLN A 117 -13.92 -0.43 12.11
N PRO A 118 -13.32 0.75 12.37
CA PRO A 118 -12.17 1.24 11.61
C PRO A 118 -10.93 0.35 11.76
N ARG A 119 -10.91 -0.54 12.77
CA ARG A 119 -9.76 -1.40 13.09
C ARG A 119 -10.24 -2.69 13.77
N LEU A 120 -10.41 -3.75 12.98
CA LEU A 120 -10.09 -5.11 13.42
C LEU A 120 -9.03 -5.63 12.46
N LEU A 121 -7.81 -5.18 12.69
CA LEU A 121 -6.60 -5.86 12.23
C LEU A 121 -6.59 -7.23 12.88
N SER A 122 -6.97 -8.26 12.13
CA SER A 122 -6.37 -9.56 12.37
C SER A 122 -4.95 -9.49 11.83
N LEU A 123 -3.99 -9.53 12.73
CA LEU A 123 -2.68 -10.07 12.41
C LEU A 123 -2.89 -11.54 12.02
N SER A 124 -3.03 -11.82 10.73
CA SER A 124 -2.65 -13.11 10.16
C SER A 124 -1.35 -12.87 9.39
N ASN A 125 -0.29 -13.46 9.89
CA ASN A 125 0.97 -13.60 9.17
C ASN A 125 0.71 -14.60 8.04
N SER A 126 0.42 -14.10 6.84
CA SER A 126 0.44 -14.93 5.64
C SER A 126 1.44 -14.37 4.65
N SER A 127 2.66 -14.83 4.86
CA SER A 127 3.69 -14.94 3.84
C SER A 127 3.14 -15.63 2.59
N SER A 128 3.57 -15.09 1.44
CA SER A 128 3.70 -15.72 0.12
C SER A 128 2.61 -15.44 -0.94
N LEU A 129 2.96 -14.53 -1.85
CA LEU A 129 3.01 -14.81 -3.30
C LEU A 129 4.26 -14.11 -3.84
N ARG A 130 5.42 -14.76 -3.71
CA ARG A 130 6.61 -14.43 -4.52
C ARG A 130 6.42 -15.10 -5.87
N LEU A 131 6.32 -14.28 -6.92
CA LEU A 131 6.74 -14.69 -8.24
C LEU A 131 8.20 -15.15 -8.14
N ASN A 132 8.46 -16.39 -8.53
CA ASN A 132 9.80 -16.97 -8.58
C ASN A 132 10.68 -16.20 -9.57
N LEU A 133 11.56 -15.33 -9.06
CA LEU A 133 12.89 -15.17 -9.64
C LEU A 133 13.89 -15.72 -8.63
N ARG A 134 14.53 -16.85 -8.99
CA ARG A 134 15.68 -17.39 -8.28
C ARG A 134 16.84 -16.40 -8.39
N ALA A 135 17.31 -15.89 -7.26
CA ALA A 135 18.70 -15.47 -7.11
C ALA A 135 19.28 -16.29 -5.96
N PHE A 136 20.37 -17.00 -6.26
CA PHE A 136 21.11 -17.86 -5.34
C PHE A 136 21.73 -17.05 -4.20
N SER A 137 21.55 -17.51 -2.96
CA SER A 137 22.52 -17.35 -1.86
C SER A 137 22.09 -18.22 -0.67
N SER A 138 23.06 -18.85 -0.02
CA SER A 138 22.94 -20.03 0.85
C SER A 138 22.74 -19.74 2.34
N SER A 139 22.02 -20.68 2.98
CA SER A 139 22.12 -21.20 4.37
C SER A 139 21.94 -20.28 5.60
N SER A 140 20.83 -20.57 6.32
CA SER A 140 20.63 -20.72 7.79
C SER A 140 21.17 -19.62 8.74
N ASP A 141 20.41 -18.97 9.63
CA ASP A 141 19.62 -19.58 10.71
C ASP A 141 18.80 -18.55 11.55
N TYR A 142 17.72 -19.04 12.17
CA TYR A 142 16.86 -18.52 13.28
C TYR A 142 15.97 -17.26 13.15
N SER A 143 14.70 -17.56 12.82
CA SER A 143 13.40 -17.05 13.33
C SER A 143 13.16 -15.57 13.71
N ASN A 144 12.24 -14.99 12.92
CA ASN A 144 11.17 -14.04 13.28
C ASN A 144 11.45 -12.53 13.23
N GLN A 145 11.50 -11.94 12.03
CA GLN A 145 11.22 -10.51 11.81
C GLN A 145 10.50 -10.34 10.45
N SER A 146 9.18 -10.26 10.50
CA SER A 146 8.25 -10.30 9.37
C SER A 146 8.29 -9.02 8.53
N ARG A 147 9.30 -8.89 7.64
CA ARG A 147 9.28 -8.26 6.28
C ARG A 147 10.69 -8.20 5.65
N GLY A 148 11.44 -9.31 5.71
CA GLY A 148 12.60 -9.55 4.83
C GLY A 148 13.83 -8.64 5.00
N GLY A 149 13.86 -7.74 5.98
CA GLY A 149 15.01 -6.89 6.33
C GLY A 149 14.97 -6.50 7.81
N LEU A 150 16.12 -6.07 8.35
CA LEU A 150 16.26 -5.66 9.75
C LEU A 150 15.51 -4.34 10.00
N PRO A 151 14.91 -4.13 11.19
CA PRO A 151 14.39 -2.84 11.61
C PRO A 151 15.47 -1.77 11.55
N ARG A 152 15.13 -0.60 10.98
CA ARG A 152 16.07 0.51 10.77
C ARG A 152 15.75 1.70 11.66
N PHE A 153 16.78 2.24 12.30
CA PHE A 153 16.72 3.36 13.24
C PHE A 153 17.74 4.43 12.87
N PHE A 154 17.39 5.68 13.17
CA PHE A 154 18.27 6.80 12.89
C PHE A 154 19.33 6.94 13.97
N SER A 155 20.56 7.26 13.57
CA SER A 155 21.62 7.67 14.48
C SER A 155 22.54 8.66 13.78
N GLU A 156 22.72 9.84 14.36
CA GLU A 156 23.61 10.87 13.81
C GLU A 156 25.05 10.38 13.65
N THR A 157 25.49 9.56 14.61
CA THR A 157 26.82 8.94 14.64
C THR A 157 26.68 7.45 14.42
N LEU A 158 27.47 6.90 13.50
CA LEU A 158 27.61 5.46 13.31
C LEU A 158 28.95 5.00 13.93
N PRO A 159 29.05 3.76 14.41
CA PRO A 159 30.34 3.19 14.83
C PRO A 159 31.35 3.24 13.68
N PRO A 160 32.65 3.48 13.93
CA PRO A 160 33.63 3.68 12.86
C PRO A 160 34.00 2.39 12.11
N SER A 161 33.88 1.24 12.77
CA SER A 161 34.26 -0.08 12.25
C SER A 161 33.46 -1.18 12.92
N LYS A 162 33.55 -2.41 12.39
CA LYS A 162 33.04 -3.63 13.02
C LYS A 162 33.56 -3.75 14.46
N GLY A 163 32.67 -4.10 15.39
CA GLY A 163 32.91 -4.15 16.83
C GLY A 163 32.82 -2.80 17.54
N GLY A 164 32.71 -1.69 16.80
CA GLY A 164 32.47 -0.38 17.39
C GLY A 164 31.08 -0.29 18.03
N VAL A 165 30.99 0.41 19.15
CA VAL A 165 29.75 0.60 19.91
C VAL A 165 29.29 2.05 19.82
N VAL A 166 27.99 2.26 19.60
CA VAL A 166 27.35 3.58 19.73
C VAL A 166 26.14 3.50 20.65
N ARG A 167 25.97 4.55 21.45
CA ARG A 167 24.87 4.66 22.40
C ARG A 167 23.66 5.31 21.73
N VAL A 168 22.55 4.59 21.65
CA VAL A 168 21.26 5.10 21.17
C VAL A 168 20.41 5.58 22.36
N LYS A 169 19.87 6.80 22.26
CA LYS A 169 19.09 7.47 23.31
C LYS A 169 17.82 8.11 22.73
N GLY A 170 16.99 8.70 23.60
CA GLY A 170 15.84 9.50 23.19
C GLY A 170 14.76 8.70 22.46
N ASP A 171 14.19 9.32 21.41
CA ASP A 171 13.05 8.77 20.67
C ASP A 171 13.34 7.42 20.01
N GLU A 172 14.55 7.23 19.47
CA GLU A 172 14.93 5.97 18.81
C GLU A 172 15.06 4.84 19.84
N TYR A 173 15.66 5.11 21.01
CA TYR A 173 15.67 4.14 22.12
C TYR A 173 14.25 3.74 22.54
N TRP A 174 13.36 4.72 22.70
CA TRP A 174 11.96 4.47 23.06
C TRP A 174 11.23 3.64 21.99
N HIS A 175 11.47 3.96 20.71
CA HIS A 175 10.90 3.23 19.59
C HIS A 175 11.39 1.77 19.55
N MET A 176 12.68 1.53 19.79
CA MET A 176 13.28 0.19 19.84
C MET A 176 12.71 -0.65 20.98
N ILE A 177 12.78 -0.14 22.22
CA ILE A 177 12.52 -0.96 23.41
C ILE A 177 11.03 -1.00 23.81
N LYS A 178 10.29 0.10 23.62
CA LYS A 178 8.90 0.18 24.12
C LYS A 178 7.88 -0.10 23.04
N VAL A 179 8.13 0.39 21.83
CA VAL A 179 7.19 0.21 20.70
C VAL A 179 7.43 -1.13 20.02
N LEU A 180 8.66 -1.38 19.57
CA LEU A 180 9.01 -2.62 18.86
C LEU A 180 9.41 -3.76 19.81
N ARG A 181 9.65 -3.47 21.08
CA ARG A 181 9.96 -4.44 22.15
C ARG A 181 11.21 -5.28 21.85
N LEU A 182 12.20 -4.64 21.24
CA LEU A 182 13.49 -5.27 20.98
C LEU A 182 14.26 -5.49 22.29
N GLY A 183 15.00 -6.60 22.35
CA GLY A 183 15.81 -7.02 23.49
C GLY A 183 17.30 -7.09 23.17
N ILE A 184 18.09 -7.56 24.13
CA ILE A 184 19.52 -7.85 23.92
C ILE A 184 19.64 -8.92 22.81
N ASP A 185 20.70 -8.82 22.02
CA ASP A 185 21.02 -9.63 20.84
C ASP A 185 20.09 -9.45 19.62
N ASP A 186 19.01 -8.67 19.71
CA ASP A 186 18.20 -8.33 18.55
C ASP A 186 19.01 -7.52 17.53
N ARG A 187 18.91 -7.92 16.26
CA ARG A 187 19.61 -7.28 15.15
C ARG A 187 18.81 -6.12 14.58
N VAL A 188 19.51 -5.02 14.30
CA VAL A 188 18.95 -3.79 13.76
C VAL A 188 19.93 -3.12 12.80
N GLU A 189 19.43 -2.17 12.03
CA GLU A 189 20.22 -1.27 11.18
C GLU A 189 20.22 0.14 11.76
N LEU A 190 21.39 0.78 11.82
CA LEU A 190 21.50 2.21 12.04
C LEU A 190 21.86 2.91 10.72
N PHE A 191 21.19 4.01 10.42
CA PHE A 191 21.51 4.90 9.31
C PHE A 191 21.61 6.35 9.79
N ASN A 192 22.41 7.17 9.11
CA ASN A 192 22.69 8.55 9.52
C ASN A 192 22.08 9.65 8.63
N GLY A 193 21.18 9.26 7.72
CA GLY A 193 20.56 10.19 6.77
C GLY A 193 21.51 10.83 5.74
N LYS A 194 22.80 10.45 5.75
CA LYS A 194 23.87 10.98 4.88
C LYS A 194 24.48 9.89 4.00
N GLY A 195 23.78 8.77 3.83
CA GLY A 195 24.24 7.61 3.05
C GLY A 195 24.94 6.51 3.84
N GLY A 196 25.23 6.74 5.13
CA GLY A 196 25.81 5.75 6.02
C GLY A 196 24.77 4.74 6.49
N LEU A 197 25.12 3.47 6.46
CA LEU A 197 24.31 2.37 6.98
C LEU A 197 25.23 1.35 7.66
N VAL A 198 24.80 0.82 8.80
CA VAL A 198 25.53 -0.24 9.51
C VAL A 198 24.56 -1.22 10.14
N LYS A 199 24.88 -2.51 10.04
CA LYS A 199 24.14 -3.59 10.70
C LYS A 199 24.82 -3.94 12.02
N GLY A 200 24.01 -4.20 13.02
CA GLY A 200 24.51 -4.54 14.34
C GLY A 200 23.47 -5.21 15.20
N ARG A 201 23.79 -5.32 16.48
CA ARG A 201 22.90 -5.87 17.50
C ARG A 201 22.84 -4.97 18.72
N ILE A 202 21.79 -5.14 19.51
CA ILE A 202 21.68 -4.51 20.82
C ILE A 202 22.54 -5.30 21.81
N GLU A 203 23.63 -4.71 22.29
CA GLU A 203 24.55 -5.34 23.24
C GLU A 203 24.05 -5.20 24.68
N LYS A 204 23.63 -3.98 25.06
CA LYS A 204 23.19 -3.65 26.43
C LYS A 204 22.01 -2.70 26.40
N ILE A 205 21.16 -2.81 27.41
CA ILE A 205 19.99 -1.94 27.61
C ILE A 205 19.97 -1.52 29.08
N ASP A 206 19.85 -0.21 29.33
CA ASP A 206 19.56 0.31 30.67
C ASP A 206 18.55 1.46 30.59
N ARG A 207 18.37 2.20 31.70
CA ARG A 207 17.37 3.29 31.79
C ARG A 207 17.72 4.53 30.96
N ALA A 208 19.00 4.73 30.63
CA ALA A 208 19.49 5.91 29.92
C ALA A 208 19.62 5.68 28.40
N GLY A 209 19.48 4.44 27.92
CA GLY A 209 19.59 4.11 26.49
C GLY A 209 19.94 2.64 26.24
N LEU A 210 20.39 2.36 25.01
CA LEU A 210 20.95 1.06 24.63
C LEU A 210 22.27 1.22 23.89
N ASP A 211 23.13 0.23 24.03
CA ASP A 211 24.39 0.11 23.30
C ASP A 211 24.15 -0.74 22.05
N PHE A 212 24.46 -0.16 20.89
CA PHE A 212 24.46 -0.85 19.60
C PHE A 212 25.90 -1.21 19.25
N GLU A 213 26.16 -2.50 19.02
CA GLU A 213 27.45 -3.02 18.55
C GLU A 213 27.37 -3.30 17.04
N ALA A 214 28.29 -2.72 16.26
CA ALA A 214 28.38 -2.97 14.83
C ALA A 214 28.89 -4.40 14.54
N LEU A 215 28.10 -5.19 13.81
CA LEU A 215 28.49 -6.55 13.39
C LEU A 215 29.29 -6.53 12.08
N GLU A 216 29.20 -5.45 11.31
CA GLU A 216 29.86 -5.23 10.03
C GLU A 216 30.45 -3.81 9.99
N ASN A 217 31.37 -3.54 9.05
CA ASN A 217 31.83 -2.17 8.81
C ASN A 217 30.68 -1.34 8.22
N PRO A 218 30.53 -0.05 8.61
CA PRO A 218 29.55 0.82 7.97
C PRO A 218 29.79 0.92 6.47
N ILE A 219 28.71 0.84 5.71
CA ILE A 219 28.72 1.14 4.28
C ILE A 219 28.36 2.61 4.08
N LEU A 220 29.02 3.25 3.10
CA LEU A 220 28.72 4.61 2.68
C LEU A 220 28.23 4.58 1.24
N ILE A 221 26.96 4.92 1.05
CA ILE A 221 26.33 4.96 -0.27
C ILE A 221 26.21 6.42 -0.69
N SER A 222 26.68 6.77 -1.89
CA SER A 222 26.52 8.12 -2.44
C SER A 222 25.06 8.42 -2.80
N PRO A 223 24.62 9.69 -2.77
CA PRO A 223 23.25 10.04 -3.15
C PRO A 223 23.01 9.75 -4.63
N LEU A 224 21.74 9.56 -5.01
CA LEU A 224 21.36 9.39 -6.40
C LEU A 224 21.87 10.55 -7.25
N THR A 225 22.25 10.24 -8.49
CA THR A 225 22.66 11.25 -9.47
C THR A 225 21.50 12.18 -9.84
N THR A 226 20.26 11.68 -9.75
CA THR A 226 19.04 12.47 -9.97
C THR A 226 18.66 13.25 -8.74
N ARG A 227 18.54 14.57 -8.85
CA ARG A 227 18.10 15.43 -7.75
C ARG A 227 17.04 16.41 -8.22
N TRP A 228 15.79 16.08 -7.90
CA TRP A 228 14.67 16.99 -8.06
C TRP A 228 14.48 17.80 -6.78
N HIS A 229 14.40 19.11 -6.94
CA HIS A 229 13.98 20.02 -5.89
C HIS A 229 12.51 20.39 -6.08
N VAL A 230 11.72 20.25 -5.03
CA VAL A 230 10.29 20.55 -5.07
C VAL A 230 10.02 21.89 -4.37
N PHE A 231 9.60 22.88 -5.11
CA PHE A 231 8.96 24.09 -4.59
C PHE A 231 7.45 23.87 -4.65
N ALA A 232 6.79 23.86 -3.48
CA ALA A 232 5.36 23.66 -3.44
C ALA A 232 4.71 24.59 -2.41
N ALA A 233 3.63 25.26 -2.82
CA ALA A 233 2.89 26.17 -1.97
C ALA A 233 1.84 25.41 -1.14
N PHE A 234 2.32 24.69 -0.11
CA PHE A 234 1.48 23.84 0.74
C PHE A 234 1.22 24.41 2.13
N SER A 235 1.60 25.66 2.40
CA SER A 235 1.50 26.22 3.75
C SER A 235 0.05 26.45 4.18
N THR A 236 -0.88 26.65 3.26
CA THR A 236 -2.32 26.79 3.55
C THR A 236 -3.08 25.46 3.62
N LEU A 237 -2.45 24.33 3.26
CA LEU A 237 -3.13 23.03 3.25
C LEU A 237 -3.55 22.60 4.66
N LYS A 238 -4.84 22.32 4.83
CA LYS A 238 -5.46 21.85 6.08
C LYS A 238 -5.54 20.32 6.15
N GLY A 239 -5.66 19.78 7.37
CA GLY A 239 -5.99 18.37 7.60
C GLY A 239 -4.84 17.39 7.34
N GLY A 240 -3.59 17.76 7.66
CA GLY A 240 -2.43 16.88 7.51
C GLY A 240 -1.97 16.66 6.06
N ARG A 241 -2.58 17.35 5.09
CA ARG A 241 -2.22 17.21 3.66
C ARG A 241 -0.80 17.66 3.33
N ALA A 242 -0.27 18.64 4.04
CA ALA A 242 1.14 19.03 3.90
C ALA A 242 2.09 17.93 4.42
N ASP A 243 1.76 17.30 5.55
CA ASP A 243 2.51 16.15 6.06
C ASP A 243 2.51 15.03 5.01
N TRP A 244 1.35 14.74 4.42
CA TRP A 244 1.22 13.73 3.37
C TRP A 244 2.03 14.09 2.12
N LEU A 245 2.02 15.36 1.68
CA LEU A 245 2.85 15.83 0.57
C LEU A 245 4.34 15.58 0.87
N VAL A 246 4.82 15.98 2.05
CA VAL A 246 6.23 15.84 2.45
C VAL A 246 6.64 14.38 2.62
N GLU A 247 5.78 13.56 3.23
CA GLU A 247 5.94 12.11 3.34
C GLU A 247 6.15 11.50 1.95
N LYS A 248 5.26 11.82 0.99
CA LYS A 248 5.32 11.24 -0.35
C LYS A 248 6.44 11.80 -1.22
N CYS A 249 6.81 13.07 -1.07
CA CYS A 249 8.04 13.59 -1.68
C CYS A 249 9.29 12.84 -1.19
N THR A 250 9.33 12.50 0.10
CA THR A 250 10.43 11.71 0.69
C THR A 250 10.48 10.31 0.08
N GLU A 251 9.34 9.61 0.05
CA GLU A 251 9.19 8.25 -0.52
C GLU A 251 9.53 8.20 -2.01
N LEU A 252 9.10 9.20 -2.79
CA LEU A 252 9.31 9.25 -4.24
C LEU A 252 10.73 9.64 -4.66
N GLY A 253 11.61 10.00 -3.72
CA GLY A 253 13.00 10.27 -4.06
C GLY A 253 13.35 11.75 -4.28
N ALA A 254 12.49 12.71 -3.89
CA ALA A 254 12.86 14.13 -3.98
C ALA A 254 14.14 14.41 -3.18
N ALA A 255 15.07 15.20 -3.73
CA ALA A 255 16.30 15.55 -3.03
C ALA A 255 16.05 16.58 -1.93
N SER A 256 15.13 17.51 -2.19
CA SER A 256 14.76 18.54 -1.22
C SER A 256 13.37 19.10 -1.53
N VAL A 257 12.71 19.61 -0.50
CA VAL A 257 11.45 20.34 -0.60
C VAL A 257 11.59 21.71 0.05
N THR A 258 11.00 22.73 -0.58
CA THR A 258 10.92 24.10 -0.08
C THR A 258 9.45 24.49 -0.01
N PRO A 259 8.94 24.93 1.16
CA PRO A 259 7.65 25.59 1.23
C PRO A 259 7.69 26.89 0.42
N LEU A 260 6.94 26.95 -0.68
CA LEU A 260 6.85 28.16 -1.51
C LEU A 260 5.78 29.09 -0.93
N LEU A 261 6.17 30.32 -0.65
CA LEU A 261 5.28 31.37 -0.17
C LEU A 261 4.81 32.21 -1.36
N THR A 262 3.49 32.27 -1.55
CA THR A 262 2.83 32.98 -2.65
C THR A 262 1.85 34.01 -2.10
N GLU A 263 1.31 34.88 -2.95
CA GLU A 263 0.28 35.85 -2.56
C GLU A 263 -0.93 35.18 -1.87
N ARG A 264 -1.29 33.98 -2.34
CA ARG A 264 -2.39 33.16 -1.81
C ARG A 264 -1.94 32.12 -0.77
N SER A 265 -0.68 32.14 -0.35
CA SER A 265 -0.07 31.21 0.61
C SER A 265 1.11 31.86 1.34
N GLN A 266 0.84 32.80 2.25
CA GLN A 266 1.82 33.81 2.65
C GLN A 266 2.81 33.38 3.75
N SER A 267 2.46 32.41 4.61
CA SER A 267 3.33 32.03 5.73
C SER A 267 3.19 30.56 6.12
N ILE A 268 4.21 30.06 6.82
CA ILE A 268 4.23 28.76 7.46
C ILE A 268 4.85 28.92 8.85
N SER A 269 4.20 28.38 9.89
CA SER A 269 4.69 28.49 11.28
C SER A 269 5.90 27.58 11.53
N GLU A 270 6.82 27.99 12.40
CA GLU A 270 8.00 27.20 12.81
C GLU A 270 7.63 25.82 13.36
N ASN A 271 6.62 25.73 14.23
CA ASN A 271 6.09 24.45 14.75
C ASN A 271 5.71 23.46 13.64
N ARG A 272 5.29 23.98 12.49
CA ARG A 272 4.95 23.16 11.32
C ARG A 272 6.20 22.69 10.60
N VAL A 273 7.25 23.50 10.50
CA VAL A 273 8.55 23.10 9.94
C VAL A 273 9.15 21.96 10.75
N GLU A 274 9.18 22.06 12.09
CA GLU A 274 9.65 20.95 12.95
C GLU A 274 8.84 19.67 12.77
N ARG A 275 7.51 19.81 12.66
CA ARG A 275 6.62 18.68 12.39
C ARG A 275 6.96 18.01 11.06
N LEU A 276 7.17 18.78 10.00
CA LEU A 276 7.55 18.26 8.68
C LEU A 276 8.91 17.57 8.72
N GLN A 277 9.88 18.06 9.50
CA GLN A 277 11.17 17.39 9.69
C GLN A 277 11.00 15.98 10.28
N ARG A 278 10.14 15.83 11.30
CA ARG A 278 9.82 14.51 11.88
C ARG A 278 9.14 13.58 10.87
N VAL A 279 8.27 14.13 10.01
CA VAL A 279 7.61 13.39 8.92
C VAL A 279 8.65 12.87 7.91
N ILE A 280 9.64 13.70 7.52
CA ILE A 280 10.72 13.30 6.62
C ILE A 280 11.51 12.13 7.20
N LEU A 281 11.91 12.23 8.48
CA LEU A 281 12.68 11.17 9.14
C LEU A 281 11.90 9.86 9.20
N ALA A 282 10.61 9.93 9.57
CA ALA A 282 9.73 8.76 9.60
C ALA A 282 9.54 8.13 8.21
N ALA A 283 9.33 8.96 7.18
CA ALA A 283 9.18 8.53 5.80
C ALA A 283 10.48 7.91 5.27
N ALA A 284 11.64 8.51 5.55
CA ALA A 284 12.95 7.98 5.15
C ALA A 284 13.21 6.59 5.75
N LYS A 285 12.89 6.39 7.04
CA LYS A 285 12.95 5.07 7.69
C LYS A 285 12.04 4.06 7.00
N GLN A 286 10.78 4.43 6.76
CA GLN A 286 9.78 3.54 6.17
C GLN A 286 10.12 3.17 4.72
N SER A 287 10.59 4.13 3.94
CA SER A 287 10.96 3.97 2.53
C SER A 287 12.39 3.44 2.34
N GLN A 288 13.09 3.11 3.43
CA GLN A 288 14.47 2.63 3.45
C GLN A 288 15.48 3.56 2.76
N ARG A 289 15.22 4.87 2.80
CA ARG A 289 16.07 5.87 2.17
C ARG A 289 17.29 6.16 3.06
N LEU A 290 18.49 6.17 2.47
CA LEU A 290 19.74 6.39 3.20
C LEU A 290 20.19 7.86 3.25
N HIS A 291 19.72 8.66 2.29
CA HIS A 291 19.92 10.10 2.26
C HIS A 291 18.61 10.78 2.58
N GLU A 292 18.53 11.55 3.65
CA GLU A 292 17.30 12.27 3.99
C GLU A 292 16.95 13.30 2.90
N MET A 293 15.66 13.54 2.71
CA MET A 293 15.21 14.68 1.92
C MET A 293 15.46 15.96 2.74
N ILE A 294 16.08 16.96 2.13
CA ILE A 294 16.34 18.21 2.83
C ILE A 294 15.08 19.09 2.80
N LEU A 295 14.56 19.49 3.96
CA LEU A 295 13.56 20.55 4.08
C LEU A 295 14.29 21.89 4.12
N LYS A 296 14.16 22.70 3.06
CA LYS A 296 14.74 24.04 3.04
C LYS A 296 13.81 25.05 3.71
N PRO A 297 14.35 26.20 4.19
CA PRO A 297 13.54 27.29 4.70
C PRO A 297 12.48 27.76 3.68
N PRO A 298 11.34 28.30 4.14
CA PRO A 298 10.33 28.86 3.25
C PRO A 298 10.91 29.95 2.35
N LEU A 299 10.46 30.00 1.09
CA LEU A 299 10.98 30.92 0.09
C LEU A 299 9.84 31.67 -0.59
N VAL A 300 9.95 32.98 -0.79
CA VAL A 300 8.96 33.76 -1.54
C VAL A 300 9.18 33.65 -3.06
N VAL A 301 8.14 33.83 -3.87
CA VAL A 301 8.23 33.72 -5.35
C VAL A 301 9.33 34.61 -5.95
N GLY A 302 9.53 35.83 -5.43
CA GLY A 302 10.59 36.73 -5.92
C GLY A 302 12.00 36.16 -5.76
N GLU A 303 12.27 35.48 -4.63
CA GLU A 303 13.56 34.83 -4.35
C GLU A 303 13.71 33.48 -5.06
N LEU A 304 12.62 32.90 -5.55
CA LEU A 304 12.65 31.71 -6.40
C LEU A 304 13.18 32.04 -7.81
N LEU A 305 12.95 33.25 -8.34
CA LEU A 305 13.27 33.59 -9.74
C LEU A 305 14.76 33.40 -10.09
N PRO A 306 15.73 33.83 -9.26
CA PRO A 306 17.15 33.57 -9.54
C PRO A 306 17.49 32.08 -9.56
N VAL A 307 16.84 31.27 -8.71
CA VAL A 307 17.02 29.81 -8.67
C VAL A 307 16.48 29.17 -9.95
N VAL A 308 15.36 29.67 -10.46
CA VAL A 308 14.79 29.25 -11.75
C VAL A 308 15.76 29.55 -12.89
N ALA A 309 16.26 30.78 -12.97
CA ALA A 309 17.15 31.23 -14.04
C ALA A 309 18.49 30.48 -14.09
N GLN A 310 18.99 30.01 -12.96
CA GLN A 310 20.22 29.22 -12.86
C GLN A 310 20.01 27.71 -13.07
N SER A 311 18.75 27.24 -13.03
CA SER A 311 18.43 25.83 -13.15
C SER A 311 18.42 25.40 -14.61
N ARG A 312 19.08 24.28 -14.93
CA ARG A 312 19.06 23.72 -16.29
C ARG A 312 17.68 23.18 -16.69
N LEU A 313 16.94 22.64 -15.72
CA LEU A 313 15.56 22.21 -15.89
C LEU A 313 14.71 22.85 -14.80
N SER A 314 13.75 23.66 -15.20
CA SER A 314 12.76 24.24 -14.32
C SER A 314 11.39 24.06 -14.94
N PHE A 315 10.48 23.47 -14.18
CA PHE A 315 9.10 23.30 -14.62
C PHE A 315 8.11 23.85 -13.61
N VAL A 316 7.05 24.47 -14.12
CA VAL A 316 5.93 24.96 -13.32
C VAL A 316 4.64 24.26 -13.74
N ALA A 317 3.92 23.70 -12.78
CA ALA A 317 2.62 23.09 -13.01
C ALA A 317 1.58 24.18 -13.25
N VAL A 318 0.94 24.17 -14.41
CA VAL A 318 -0.09 25.15 -14.80
C VAL A 318 -1.27 24.41 -15.39
N ALA A 319 -2.48 24.81 -14.99
CA ALA A 319 -3.69 24.33 -15.65
C ALA A 319 -3.65 24.65 -17.15
N GLU A 320 -4.15 23.75 -17.99
CA GLU A 320 -4.29 23.94 -19.44
C GLU A 320 -2.99 24.12 -20.24
N ALA A 321 -1.82 24.01 -19.60
CA ALA A 321 -0.54 23.92 -20.31
C ALA A 321 -0.38 22.57 -21.04
N ALA A 322 0.57 22.52 -21.98
CA ALA A 322 0.88 21.30 -22.73
C ALA A 322 1.18 20.12 -21.78
N PRO A 323 0.70 18.90 -22.06
CA PRO A 323 0.92 17.75 -21.20
C PRO A 323 2.42 17.56 -20.93
N VAL A 324 2.78 17.31 -19.67
CA VAL A 324 4.18 17.20 -19.23
C VAL A 324 5.03 16.27 -20.11
N PHE A 325 4.48 15.15 -20.58
CA PHE A 325 5.20 14.20 -21.41
C PHE A 325 5.59 14.78 -22.79
N SER A 326 4.74 15.62 -23.36
CA SER A 326 5.01 16.28 -24.64
C SER A 326 6.19 17.25 -24.50
N THR A 327 6.21 18.05 -23.45
CA THR A 327 7.30 18.97 -23.12
C THR A 327 8.61 18.22 -22.83
N LEU A 328 8.55 17.16 -22.03
CA LEU A 328 9.73 16.36 -21.67
C LEU A 328 10.39 15.67 -22.87
N SER A 329 9.63 15.41 -23.95
CA SER A 329 10.19 14.81 -25.17
C SER A 329 11.15 15.74 -25.91
N SER A 330 11.04 17.05 -25.68
CA SER A 330 11.91 18.07 -26.27
C SER A 330 13.04 18.53 -25.34
N CYS A 331 13.07 18.03 -24.10
CA CYS A 331 14.07 18.42 -23.11
C CYS A 331 15.28 17.47 -23.13
N THR A 332 16.47 18.01 -22.92
CA THR A 332 17.65 17.21 -22.60
C THR A 332 17.53 16.61 -21.21
N LYS A 333 17.96 15.35 -21.05
CA LYS A 333 17.95 14.68 -19.74
C LYS A 333 19.05 15.27 -18.86
N GLU A 334 18.67 16.09 -17.89
CA GLU A 334 19.59 16.60 -16.88
C GLU A 334 19.50 15.80 -15.57
N PRO A 335 20.61 15.69 -14.82
CA PRO A 335 20.61 15.02 -13.53
C PRO A 335 19.88 15.83 -12.44
N THR A 336 19.74 17.13 -12.62
CA THR A 336 19.17 18.04 -11.62
C THR A 336 18.08 18.88 -12.24
N GLY A 337 17.03 19.15 -11.47
CA GLY A 337 15.98 20.06 -11.90
C GLY A 337 15.06 20.48 -10.76
N ILE A 338 14.20 21.44 -11.05
CA ILE A 338 13.26 21.98 -10.08
C ILE A 338 11.82 21.84 -10.57
N ILE A 339 10.93 21.59 -9.63
CA ILE A 339 9.49 21.45 -9.82
C ILE A 339 8.81 22.54 -9.02
N ILE A 340 7.89 23.27 -9.63
CA ILE A 340 7.19 24.39 -9.00
C ILE A 340 5.69 24.11 -9.04
N VAL A 341 5.04 24.06 -7.87
CA VAL A 341 3.61 23.80 -7.72
C VAL A 341 2.96 24.90 -6.89
N GLY A 342 1.92 25.53 -7.43
CA GLY A 342 1.20 26.62 -6.81
C GLY A 342 0.23 26.20 -5.69
N PRO A 343 -0.42 27.18 -5.05
CA PRO A 343 -1.35 26.95 -3.93
C PRO A 343 -2.72 26.45 -4.42
N GLU A 344 -3.65 26.16 -3.50
CA GLU A 344 -5.03 25.74 -3.88
C GLU A 344 -5.75 26.76 -4.77
N GLY A 345 -5.45 28.05 -4.58
CA GLY A 345 -5.97 29.15 -5.38
C GLY A 345 -5.23 29.39 -6.70
N ASP A 346 -4.22 28.58 -7.05
CA ASP A 346 -3.29 28.81 -8.16
C ASP A 346 -2.41 30.07 -7.99
N PHE A 347 -1.40 30.22 -8.83
CA PHE A 347 -0.59 31.44 -8.92
C PHE A 347 -1.43 32.62 -9.41
N THR A 348 -1.01 33.84 -9.06
CA THR A 348 -1.51 35.02 -9.78
C THR A 348 -0.89 35.10 -11.17
N GLU A 349 -1.52 35.84 -12.07
CA GLU A 349 -0.97 36.05 -13.42
C GLU A 349 0.42 36.68 -13.38
N LYS A 350 0.65 37.60 -12.44
CA LYS A 350 1.94 38.23 -12.20
C LYS A 350 2.99 37.22 -11.75
N GLU A 351 2.68 36.40 -10.74
CA GLU A 351 3.59 35.36 -10.25
C GLU A 351 3.95 34.37 -11.36
N LEU A 352 2.94 33.87 -12.08
CA LEU A 352 3.15 32.90 -13.14
C LEU A 352 3.97 33.49 -14.30
N LYS A 353 3.69 34.74 -14.68
CA LYS A 353 4.45 35.45 -15.70
C LYS A 353 5.92 35.59 -15.30
N SER A 354 6.21 36.05 -14.08
CA SER A 354 7.60 36.18 -13.60
C SER A 354 8.33 34.84 -13.52
N ILE A 355 7.65 33.76 -13.08
CA ILE A 355 8.23 32.42 -13.04
C ILE A 355 8.60 31.92 -14.46
N ARG A 356 7.74 32.18 -15.45
CA ARG A 356 8.00 31.83 -16.86
C ARG A 356 9.12 32.67 -17.47
N GLU A 357 9.12 33.99 -17.22
CA GLU A 357 10.17 34.91 -17.69
C GLU A 357 11.54 34.56 -17.10
N ALA A 358 11.59 34.02 -15.88
CA ALA A 358 12.81 33.52 -15.28
C ALA A 358 13.32 32.22 -15.94
N GLY A 359 12.53 31.57 -16.80
CA GLY A 359 12.93 30.37 -17.57
C GLY A 359 12.22 29.08 -17.17
N ALA A 360 11.18 29.12 -16.31
CA ALA A 360 10.41 27.91 -16.00
C ALA A 360 9.49 27.52 -17.15
N ILE A 361 9.52 26.25 -17.53
CA ILE A 361 8.68 25.68 -18.57
C ILE A 361 7.33 25.27 -17.97
N ALA A 362 6.24 25.83 -18.49
CA ALA A 362 4.90 25.47 -18.04
C ALA A 362 4.46 24.10 -18.55
N VAL A 363 3.91 23.27 -17.67
CA VAL A 363 3.41 21.94 -18.02
C VAL A 363 2.07 21.62 -17.36
N GLY A 364 1.23 20.88 -18.09
CA GLY A 364 -0.04 20.35 -17.61
C GLY A 364 0.11 18.90 -17.11
N LEU A 365 -0.62 18.57 -16.03
CA LEU A 365 -0.61 17.24 -15.39
C LEU A 365 -1.87 16.41 -15.73
N GLY A 366 -2.42 16.64 -16.91
CA GLY A 366 -3.65 16.00 -17.39
C GLY A 366 -4.86 16.94 -17.39
N PRO A 367 -6.05 16.42 -17.77
CA PRO A 367 -7.25 17.22 -18.02
C PRO A 367 -8.01 17.62 -16.74
N HIS A 368 -7.63 17.07 -15.58
CA HIS A 368 -8.35 17.29 -14.33
C HIS A 368 -7.60 18.26 -13.42
N ARG A 369 -8.36 19.07 -12.69
CA ARG A 369 -7.82 19.94 -11.64
C ARG A 369 -7.36 19.08 -10.47
N LEU A 370 -6.05 18.98 -10.28
CA LEU A 370 -5.43 18.26 -9.17
C LEU A 370 -5.30 19.18 -7.95
N ARG A 371 -5.40 18.60 -6.75
CA ARG A 371 -5.01 19.30 -5.52
C ARG A 371 -3.50 19.47 -5.46
N VAL A 372 -3.01 20.44 -4.68
CA VAL A 372 -1.58 20.74 -4.52
C VAL A 372 -0.77 19.47 -4.25
N GLU A 373 -1.17 18.69 -3.24
CA GLU A 373 -0.49 17.44 -2.90
C GLU A 373 -0.51 16.43 -4.04
N THR A 374 -1.66 16.25 -4.70
CA THR A 374 -1.78 15.30 -5.82
C THR A 374 -0.95 15.73 -7.02
N ALA A 375 -0.93 17.03 -7.34
CA ALA A 375 -0.14 17.61 -8.41
C ALA A 375 1.36 17.41 -8.16
N THR A 376 1.84 17.75 -6.96
CA THR A 376 3.25 17.55 -6.57
C THR A 376 3.67 16.10 -6.74
N LEU A 377 2.87 15.16 -6.26
CA LEU A 377 3.18 13.73 -6.32
C LEU A 377 3.17 13.19 -7.74
N ALA A 378 2.14 13.51 -8.52
CA ALA A 378 2.03 13.10 -9.92
C ALA A 378 3.21 13.64 -10.74
N PHE A 379 3.57 14.90 -10.50
CA PHE A 379 4.66 15.55 -11.21
C PHE A 379 6.03 14.94 -10.87
N LEU A 380 6.34 14.82 -9.58
CA LEU A 380 7.59 14.20 -9.13
C LEU A 380 7.71 12.75 -9.60
N SER A 381 6.63 11.97 -9.51
CA SER A 381 6.62 10.57 -10.01
C SER A 381 6.93 10.52 -11.50
N THR A 382 6.32 11.41 -12.28
CA THR A 382 6.54 11.48 -13.73
C THR A 382 8.01 11.76 -14.06
N LEU A 383 8.60 12.74 -13.40
CA LEU A 383 10.01 13.12 -13.64
C LEU A 383 11.01 12.06 -13.15
N MET A 384 10.70 11.38 -12.04
CA MET A 384 11.50 10.26 -11.54
C MET A 384 11.46 9.06 -12.51
N LEU A 385 10.32 8.80 -13.15
CA LEU A 385 10.18 7.74 -14.16
C LEU A 385 10.77 8.14 -15.51
N TRP A 386 10.64 9.41 -15.92
CA TRP A 386 11.17 9.91 -17.20
C TRP A 386 12.68 9.70 -17.35
N LYS A 387 13.44 9.93 -16.27
CA LYS A 387 14.88 9.70 -16.30
C LYS A 387 15.25 8.22 -16.28
N ASN A 388 14.44 7.39 -15.62
CA ASN A 388 14.68 5.94 -15.48
C ASN A 388 14.23 5.10 -16.71
N GLY A 389 13.59 5.71 -17.71
CA GLY A 389 13.23 5.04 -18.97
C GLY A 389 14.17 5.43 -20.12
N ASP A 390 14.74 4.58 -20.96
CA ASP A 390 14.26 3.29 -21.50
C ASP A 390 12.85 2.88 -21.08
N LEU A 391 11.86 3.65 -21.54
CA LEU A 391 10.43 3.36 -21.38
C LEU A 391 10.05 1.97 -21.93
N SER A 392 10.93 1.33 -22.71
CA SER A 392 10.79 -0.06 -23.17
C SER A 392 10.89 -1.12 -22.06
N ARG A 393 11.45 -0.76 -20.88
CA ARG A 393 11.60 -1.68 -19.73
C ARG A 393 10.50 -1.58 -18.69
N LEU A 394 9.50 -0.73 -18.90
CA LEU A 394 8.29 -0.72 -18.08
C LEU A 394 7.31 -1.75 -18.67
N PRO A 395 7.04 -2.88 -18.01
CA PRO A 395 6.22 -3.97 -18.55
C PRO A 395 4.74 -3.62 -18.77
N TRP A 396 4.37 -2.34 -18.63
CA TRP A 396 3.01 -1.82 -18.76
C TRP A 396 2.88 -0.63 -19.72
N ILE A 397 3.98 -0.12 -20.31
CA ILE A 397 3.94 1.05 -21.21
C ILE A 397 4.09 0.68 -22.69
N VAL A 398 4.34 -0.59 -23.04
CA VAL A 398 4.50 -1.02 -24.45
C VAL A 398 3.18 -1.49 -25.09
N GLU A 399 2.08 -1.67 -24.34
CA GLU A 399 0.80 -2.13 -24.91
C GLU A 399 -0.17 -1.00 -25.30
N VAL A 400 0.27 -0.02 -26.09
CA VAL A 400 -0.68 0.82 -26.85
C VAL A 400 -0.41 0.80 -28.36
N VAL A 401 0.70 0.21 -28.83
CA VAL A 401 0.95 0.07 -30.27
C VAL A 401 1.66 -1.25 -30.56
N ALA A 402 0.91 -2.35 -30.66
CA ALA A 402 1.40 -3.60 -31.26
C ALA A 402 0.33 -4.19 -32.20
N PRO A 403 0.69 -4.69 -33.40
CA PRO A 403 -0.27 -5.18 -34.38
C PRO A 403 -1.04 -6.43 -33.88
N PHE A 404 -2.31 -6.51 -34.26
CA PHE A 404 -3.33 -7.49 -33.85
C PHE A 404 -2.92 -8.98 -34.00
N SER A 405 -1.85 -9.30 -34.72
CA SER A 405 -1.43 -10.68 -35.02
C SER A 405 -0.67 -11.41 -33.90
N SER A 406 -0.10 -10.69 -32.91
CA SER A 406 0.66 -11.33 -31.81
C SER A 406 -0.22 -11.84 -30.66
N LEU A 407 -1.46 -11.33 -30.54
CA LEU A 407 -2.40 -11.70 -29.49
C LEU A 407 -2.99 -13.10 -29.71
N GLU A 408 -3.23 -13.50 -30.96
CA GLU A 408 -3.81 -14.82 -31.28
C GLU A 408 -2.85 -15.97 -30.92
N ASN A 409 -1.55 -15.80 -31.17
CA ASN A 409 -0.53 -16.79 -30.83
C ASN A 409 -0.34 -16.94 -29.31
N LEU A 410 -0.46 -15.84 -28.56
CA LEU A 410 -0.40 -15.87 -27.10
C LEU A 410 -1.64 -16.55 -26.50
N VAL A 411 -2.82 -16.26 -27.06
CA VAL A 411 -4.09 -16.87 -26.65
C VAL A 411 -4.11 -18.38 -26.92
N GLU A 412 -3.60 -18.84 -28.06
CA GLU A 412 -3.51 -20.29 -28.34
C GLU A 412 -2.46 -21.00 -27.46
N SER A 413 -1.33 -20.35 -27.16
CA SER A 413 -0.33 -20.88 -26.22
C SER A 413 -0.89 -21.03 -24.80
N ILE A 414 -1.69 -20.05 -24.35
CA ILE A 414 -2.38 -20.10 -23.05
C ILE A 414 -3.47 -21.18 -23.06
N LYS A 415 -4.30 -21.28 -24.10
CA LYS A 415 -5.32 -22.33 -24.23
C LYS A 415 -4.71 -23.74 -24.24
N SER A 416 -3.54 -23.91 -24.84
CA SER A 416 -2.77 -25.16 -24.85
C SER A 416 -2.30 -25.55 -23.44
N LYS A 417 -1.72 -24.61 -22.69
CA LYS A 417 -1.30 -24.82 -21.29
C LYS A 417 -2.46 -25.04 -20.32
N VAL A 418 -3.60 -24.38 -20.54
CA VAL A 418 -4.80 -24.59 -19.73
C VAL A 418 -5.42 -25.97 -19.99
N ARG A 419 -5.30 -26.50 -21.22
CA ARG A 419 -5.73 -27.88 -21.55
C ARG A 419 -4.84 -28.94 -20.90
N SER A 420 -3.54 -28.71 -20.74
CA SER A 420 -2.63 -29.68 -20.09
C SER A 420 -2.75 -29.72 -18.56
N LEU A 421 -3.32 -28.68 -17.94
CA LEU A 421 -3.52 -28.59 -16.49
C LEU A 421 -4.82 -29.28 -15.99
N LYS A 422 -5.69 -29.75 -16.89
CA LYS A 422 -6.92 -30.50 -16.53
C LYS A 422 -6.72 -32.00 -16.30
N LYS A 423 -5.65 -32.40 -15.61
CA LYS A 423 -5.56 -33.73 -14.98
C LYS A 423 -5.55 -33.56 -13.46
N SER A 424 -6.76 -33.65 -12.90
CA SER A 424 -7.08 -33.56 -11.47
C SER A 424 -6.32 -34.61 -10.66
N LYS A 425 -5.56 -34.15 -9.66
CA LYS A 425 -5.25 -34.92 -8.45
C LYS A 425 -5.88 -34.19 -7.27
N LYS A 426 -6.66 -34.91 -6.46
CA LYS A 426 -7.24 -34.41 -5.19
C LYS A 426 -6.12 -33.80 -4.34
N LYS A 427 -6.26 -32.53 -3.95
CA LYS A 427 -5.38 -31.90 -2.96
C LYS A 427 -5.76 -32.40 -1.56
N PRO A 428 -4.81 -32.78 -0.70
CA PRO A 428 -5.10 -33.06 0.70
C PRO A 428 -5.52 -31.77 1.44
N TYR A 429 -6.38 -31.91 2.45
CA TYR A 429 -6.80 -30.81 3.32
C TYR A 429 -5.59 -30.22 4.06
N VAL A 430 -5.39 -28.90 3.95
CA VAL A 430 -4.36 -28.14 4.66
C VAL A 430 -5.06 -27.20 5.64
N LYS A 431 -4.63 -27.22 6.90
CA LYS A 431 -5.19 -26.41 8.00
C LYS A 431 -5.07 -24.92 7.69
N MET A 432 -6.13 -24.16 7.96
CA MET A 432 -6.32 -22.80 7.45
C MET A 432 -6.00 -21.77 8.55
N ASP A 433 -5.32 -20.65 8.26
CA ASP A 433 -5.18 -19.51 9.20
C ASP A 433 -6.18 -18.43 8.77
N LYS A 434 -7.33 -18.32 9.45
CA LYS A 434 -8.45 -17.47 9.00
C LYS A 434 -8.57 -16.20 9.83
N SER A 435 -8.70 -15.07 9.12
CA SER A 435 -8.52 -13.74 9.70
C SER A 435 -9.73 -13.22 10.52
N ALA A 436 -10.98 -13.51 10.15
CA ALA A 436 -12.15 -13.07 10.93
C ALA A 436 -13.48 -13.69 10.45
N SER A 437 -14.46 -13.75 11.35
CA SER A 437 -15.88 -14.03 11.05
C SER A 437 -16.74 -12.95 11.72
N VAL A 438 -17.79 -12.47 11.05
CA VAL A 438 -18.66 -11.39 11.60
C VAL A 438 -20.13 -11.71 11.30
N ARG A 439 -21.02 -11.46 12.27
CA ARG A 439 -22.47 -11.51 12.06
C ARG A 439 -22.90 -10.40 11.12
N VAL A 440 -23.70 -10.72 10.11
CA VAL A 440 -24.23 -9.73 9.18
C VAL A 440 -25.74 -9.75 9.19
N GLU A 441 -26.32 -8.67 9.71
CA GLU A 441 -27.76 -8.50 9.60
C GLU A 441 -28.11 -7.98 8.19
N ILE A 442 -28.55 -8.87 7.31
CA ILE A 442 -28.96 -8.48 5.94
C ILE A 442 -30.36 -7.86 6.00
N ARG A 443 -30.42 -6.54 6.21
CA ARG A 443 -31.68 -5.77 6.16
C ARG A 443 -32.03 -5.25 4.76
N SER A 444 -31.09 -5.26 3.80
CA SER A 444 -31.32 -4.78 2.43
C SER A 444 -32.13 -5.78 1.58
N ARG A 445 -33.25 -5.31 1.01
CA ARG A 445 -34.08 -6.08 0.05
C ARG A 445 -33.29 -6.49 -1.20
N LYS A 446 -32.31 -5.69 -1.64
CA LYS A 446 -31.52 -5.95 -2.85
C LYS A 446 -30.44 -7.01 -2.61
N ALA A 447 -29.78 -6.98 -1.45
CA ALA A 447 -28.86 -8.04 -1.02
C ALA A 447 -29.58 -9.39 -0.83
N LYS A 448 -30.79 -9.37 -0.22
CA LYS A 448 -31.66 -10.57 -0.17
C LYS A 448 -32.05 -11.06 -1.56
N LYS A 449 -32.40 -10.16 -2.50
CA LYS A 449 -32.69 -10.53 -3.89
C LYS A 449 -31.48 -11.13 -4.59
N LEU A 450 -30.27 -10.62 -4.36
CA LEU A 450 -29.05 -11.14 -4.98
C LEU A 450 -28.71 -12.54 -4.45
N ILE A 451 -28.75 -12.73 -3.12
CA ILE A 451 -28.57 -14.04 -2.50
C ILE A 451 -29.62 -15.02 -3.00
N ASN A 452 -30.90 -14.63 -3.03
CA ASN A 452 -31.98 -15.48 -3.55
C ASN A 452 -31.82 -15.78 -5.04
N LYS A 453 -31.28 -14.85 -5.84
CA LYS A 453 -30.95 -15.08 -7.26
C LYS A 453 -29.82 -16.10 -7.38
N THR A 454 -28.77 -15.97 -6.57
CA THR A 454 -27.65 -16.93 -6.52
C THR A 454 -28.10 -18.31 -6.05
N LEU A 455 -28.98 -18.40 -5.05
CA LEU A 455 -29.61 -19.66 -4.61
C LEU A 455 -30.42 -20.31 -5.74
N LYS A 456 -31.23 -19.53 -6.48
CA LYS A 456 -31.98 -20.04 -7.64
C LYS A 456 -31.07 -20.51 -8.79
N THR A 457 -29.89 -19.92 -8.95
CA THR A 457 -28.91 -20.34 -9.96
C THR A 457 -28.13 -21.58 -9.49
N ALA A 458 -27.81 -21.67 -8.20
CA ALA A 458 -27.18 -22.83 -7.57
C ALA A 458 -28.02 -24.11 -7.71
N ASP A 459 -29.34 -23.99 -7.61
CA ASP A 459 -30.28 -25.11 -7.82
C ASP A 459 -30.41 -25.56 -9.29
N ARG A 460 -29.70 -24.91 -10.23
CA ARG A 460 -29.66 -25.24 -11.66
C ARG A 460 -28.22 -25.23 -12.18
N PRO A 461 -27.43 -26.29 -11.95
CA PRO A 461 -26.08 -26.36 -12.49
C PRO A 461 -26.16 -26.45 -14.04
N GLY A 462 -25.75 -25.40 -14.77
CA GLY A 462 -25.48 -25.52 -16.21
C GLY A 462 -25.90 -24.42 -17.18
N LYS A 463 -26.20 -23.17 -16.78
CA LYS A 463 -26.34 -22.08 -17.77
C LYS A 463 -25.50 -20.85 -17.41
N THR A 464 -24.25 -20.87 -17.87
CA THR A 464 -23.44 -19.66 -18.04
C THR A 464 -24.13 -18.79 -19.08
N GLN A 465 -24.78 -17.69 -18.67
CA GLN A 465 -25.25 -16.68 -19.61
C GLN A 465 -24.03 -15.96 -20.19
N VAL A 466 -23.74 -16.24 -21.46
CA VAL A 466 -22.94 -15.37 -22.32
C VAL A 466 -23.77 -14.10 -22.52
N ILE A 467 -23.27 -12.96 -22.04
CA ILE A 467 -23.87 -11.65 -22.34
C ILE A 467 -23.07 -11.07 -23.50
N SER A 468 -23.76 -10.94 -24.63
CA SER A 468 -23.38 -10.19 -25.84
C SER A 468 -23.23 -8.71 -25.58
#